data_AF-A0A3N5JKF2-F1
#
_entry.id   AF-A0A3N5JKF2-F1
#
_cell.length_a   1.000
_cell.length_b   1.000
_cell.length_c   1.000
_cell.angle_alpha   90.00
_cell.angle_beta   90.00
_cell.angle_gamma   90.00
#
_symmetry.space_group_name_H-M   'P 1'
#
loop_
_entity.id
_entity.type
_entity.pdbx_description
1 polymer ?
#
loop_
_entity_poly.entity_id
_entity_poly.type
_entity_poly.pdbx_seq_one_letter_code
_entity_poly.pdbx_strand_id
1 'polypeptide(L)'
;ITNHVYSPVHLLMNKKLFDSMPADLQKILVDTGLEVATFTRKLGIEGDAKLADEFKKKGVQVNDADVNAFVPLVKPIWETIAKGVKAPDAVAVLDEIAKMAK
;
A
#
# COMPACT_ATOMS: atom_id res chain seq x y z
N ILE A 1 10.85 12.72 -3.26
CA ILE A 1 9.79 11.71 -3.10
C ILE A 1 9.88 10.78 -4.29
N THR A 2 10.17 9.50 -4.04
CA THR A 2 10.41 8.49 -5.09
C THR A 2 9.27 7.49 -5.25
N ASN A 3 8.34 7.42 -4.29
CA ASN A 3 7.18 6.50 -4.31
C ASN A 3 7.54 5.03 -4.61
N HIS A 4 8.72 4.59 -4.18
CA HIS A 4 9.27 3.28 -4.57
C HIS A 4 8.66 2.08 -3.82
N VAL A 5 7.99 2.30 -2.69
CA VAL A 5 7.25 1.27 -1.93
C VAL A 5 6.03 1.90 -1.28
N TYR A 6 4.89 1.23 -1.38
CA TYR A 6 3.72 1.47 -0.53
C TYR A 6 3.64 0.38 0.53
N SER A 7 3.51 0.77 1.81
CA SER A 7 3.50 -0.16 2.95
C SER A 7 2.08 -0.29 3.53
N PRO A 8 1.23 -1.16 2.98
CA PRO A 8 -0.13 -1.34 3.49
C PRO A 8 -0.13 -2.07 4.84
N VAL A 9 -1.12 -1.75 5.67
CA VAL A 9 -1.44 -2.50 6.89
C VAL A 9 -2.78 -3.19 6.68
N HIS A 10 -2.84 -4.47 7.05
CA HIS A 10 -4.07 -5.26 7.02
C HIS A 10 -4.68 -5.29 8.41
N LEU A 11 -5.97 -4.93 8.52
CA LEU A 11 -6.73 -5.16 9.75
C LEU A 11 -7.15 -6.63 9.78
N LEU A 12 -6.67 -7.36 10.79
CA LEU A 12 -6.87 -8.79 10.91
C LEU A 12 -7.60 -9.13 12.21
N MET A 13 -8.40 -10.20 12.16
CA MET A 13 -9.10 -10.75 13.32
C MET A 13 -8.98 -12.28 13.31
N ASN A 14 -9.05 -12.90 14.50
CA ASN A 14 -9.15 -14.35 14.60
C ASN A 14 -10.43 -14.86 13.90
N LYS A 15 -10.27 -15.76 12.92
CA LYS A 15 -11.39 -16.28 12.13
C LYS A 15 -12.44 -17.02 12.96
N LYS A 16 -12.03 -17.92 13.87
CA LYS A 16 -12.97 -18.70 14.69
C LYS A 16 -13.82 -17.78 15.57
N LEU A 17 -13.21 -16.74 16.13
CA LEU A 17 -13.92 -15.75 16.93
C LEU A 17 -14.92 -14.98 16.07
N PHE A 18 -14.50 -14.46 14.92
CA PHE A 18 -15.39 -13.74 13.99
C PHE A 18 -16.58 -14.61 13.55
N ASP A 19 -16.31 -15.84 13.11
CA ASP A 19 -17.35 -16.78 12.65
C ASP A 19 -18.33 -17.16 13.78
N SER A 20 -17.91 -17.11 15.04
CA SER A 20 -18.77 -17.40 16.20
C SER A 20 -19.73 -16.26 16.57
N MET A 21 -19.55 -15.07 16.00
CA MET A 21 -20.40 -13.92 16.28
C MET A 21 -21.72 -13.97 15.48
N PRO A 22 -22.81 -13.39 16.01
CA PRO A 22 -24.01 -13.08 15.24
C PRO A 22 -23.72 -12.31 13.95
N ALA A 23 -24.53 -12.53 12.91
CA ALA A 23 -24.31 -11.98 11.57
C ALA A 23 -24.35 -10.44 11.53
N ASP A 24 -25.15 -9.81 12.38
CA ASP A 24 -25.21 -8.36 12.54
C ASP A 24 -23.89 -7.79 13.10
N LEU A 25 -23.29 -8.46 14.09
CA LEU A 25 -21.99 -8.06 14.64
C LEU A 25 -20.85 -8.27 13.63
N GLN A 26 -20.86 -9.39 12.89
CA GLN A 26 -19.90 -9.61 11.81
C GLN A 26 -19.97 -8.48 10.78
N LYS A 27 -21.19 -8.09 10.38
CA LYS A 27 -21.42 -7.01 9.43
C LYS A 27 -20.90 -5.67 9.97
N ILE A 28 -21.20 -5.32 11.22
CA ILE A 28 -20.71 -4.08 11.85
C ILE A 28 -19.18 -4.03 11.83
N LEU A 29 -18.49 -5.12 12.15
CA LEU A 29 -17.03 -5.17 12.15
C LEU A 29 -16.44 -4.96 10.76
N VAL A 30 -17.01 -5.60 9.74
CA VAL A 30 -16.53 -5.47 8.34
C VAL A 30 -16.78 -4.06 7.83
N ASP A 31 -18.01 -3.53 8.00
CA ASP A 31 -18.37 -2.19 7.52
C ASP A 31 -17.49 -1.12 8.18
N THR A 32 -17.31 -1.19 9.51
CA THR A 32 -16.45 -0.26 10.25
C THR A 32 -15.00 -0.39 9.81
N GLY A 33 -14.53 -1.62 9.59
CA GLY A 33 -13.17 -1.87 9.09
C GLY A 33 -12.91 -1.20 7.73
N LEU A 34 -13.89 -1.25 6.82
CA LEU A 34 -13.80 -0.61 5.50
C LEU A 34 -13.83 0.92 5.60
N GLU A 35 -14.66 1.48 6.48
CA GLU A 35 -14.70 2.92 6.75
C GLU A 35 -13.35 3.41 7.29
N VAL A 36 -12.84 2.76 8.34
CA VAL A 36 -11.57 3.12 8.98
C VAL A 36 -10.40 2.93 8.01
N ALA A 37 -10.43 1.92 7.15
CA ALA A 37 -9.40 1.73 6.13
C ALA A 37 -9.34 2.93 5.15
N THR A 38 -10.48 3.54 4.83
CA THR A 38 -10.50 4.76 3.98
C THR A 38 -10.01 5.97 4.75
N PHE A 39 -10.47 6.14 5.98
CA PHE A 39 -10.06 7.24 6.85
C PHE A 39 -8.54 7.26 7.12
N THR A 40 -7.96 6.11 7.47
CA THR A 40 -6.53 5.98 7.75
C THR A 40 -5.65 6.27 6.54
N ARG A 41 -6.05 5.85 5.33
CA ARG A 41 -5.34 6.20 4.09
C ARG A 41 -5.32 7.71 3.85
N LYS A 42 -6.45 8.38 4.09
CA LYS A 42 -6.52 9.85 4.00
C LYS A 42 -5.57 10.52 4.99
N LEU A 43 -5.54 10.06 6.25
CA LEU A 43 -4.60 10.57 7.25
C LEU A 43 -3.13 10.37 6.84
N GLY A 44 -2.80 9.23 6.23
CA GLY A 44 -1.46 8.97 5.70
C GLY A 44 -1.04 9.99 4.65
N ILE A 45 -1.89 10.20 3.63
CA ILE A 45 -1.65 11.18 2.56
C ILE A 45 -1.45 12.59 3.13
N GLU A 46 -2.32 13.00 4.07
CA GLU A 46 -2.21 14.31 4.72
C GLU A 46 -0.94 14.43 5.58
N GLY A 47 -0.57 13.35 6.27
CA GLY A 47 0.63 13.29 7.09
C GLY A 47 1.91 13.40 6.25
N ASP A 48 1.99 12.68 5.14
CA ASP A 48 3.13 12.71 4.22
C ASP A 48 3.34 14.13 3.65
N ALA A 49 2.25 14.80 3.24
CA ALA A 49 2.31 16.18 2.75
C ALA A 49 2.78 17.16 3.83
N LYS A 50 2.21 17.07 5.05
CA LYS A 50 2.60 17.92 6.19
C LYS A 50 4.08 17.73 6.54
N LEU A 51 4.55 16.49 6.58
CA LEU A 51 5.93 16.17 6.91
C LEU A 51 6.91 16.68 5.85
N ALA A 52 6.58 16.56 4.57
CA ALA A 52 7.38 17.13 3.49
C ALA A 52 7.51 18.67 3.62
N ASP A 53 6.42 19.35 3.96
CA ASP A 53 6.44 20.80 4.18
C ASP A 53 7.23 21.21 5.43
N GLU A 54 7.16 20.43 6.51
CA GLU A 54 8.01 20.64 7.69
C GLU A 54 9.50 20.50 7.37
N PHE A 55 9.87 19.51 6.56
CA PHE A 55 11.25 19.35 6.09
C PHE A 55 11.71 20.55 5.26
N LYS A 56 10.90 21.03 4.32
CA LYS A 56 11.20 22.25 3.55
C LYS A 56 11.40 23.46 4.45
N LYS A 57 10.53 23.65 5.46
CA LYS A 57 10.66 24.75 6.45
C LYS A 57 11.96 24.67 7.26
N LYS A 58 12.46 23.47 7.52
CA LYS A 58 13.74 23.22 8.19
C LYS A 58 14.95 23.32 7.24
N GLY A 59 14.75 23.73 5.99
CA GLY A 59 15.81 23.93 5.00
C GLY A 59 16.19 22.67 4.21
N VAL A 60 15.43 21.57 4.34
CA VAL A 60 15.66 20.36 3.53
C VAL A 60 15.08 20.56 2.14
N GLN A 61 15.90 20.32 1.11
CA GLN A 61 15.41 20.28 -0.27
C GLN A 61 14.63 18.97 -0.50
N VAL A 62 13.36 19.10 -0.89
CA VAL A 62 12.50 17.97 -1.27
C VAL A 62 12.27 18.03 -2.77
N ASN A 63 12.70 16.99 -3.50
CA ASN A 63 12.57 16.87 -4.96
C ASN A 63 11.65 15.71 -5.31
N ASP A 64 10.86 15.79 -6.37
CA ASP A 64 10.07 14.68 -6.91
C ASP A 64 10.85 13.92 -7.98
N ALA A 65 10.77 12.59 -7.97
CA ALA A 65 11.45 11.74 -8.93
C ALA A 65 10.55 11.43 -10.15
N ASP A 66 11.16 11.22 -11.32
CA ASP A 66 10.47 10.64 -12.47
C ASP A 66 10.28 9.13 -12.26
N VAL A 67 9.20 8.75 -11.59
CA VAL A 67 8.89 7.36 -11.24
C VAL A 67 8.88 6.46 -12.48
N ASN A 68 8.42 6.96 -13.63
CA ASN A 68 8.35 6.19 -14.87
C ASN A 68 9.73 5.78 -15.39
N ALA A 69 10.77 6.59 -15.16
CA ALA A 69 12.14 6.23 -15.50
C ALA A 69 12.68 5.06 -14.64
N PHE A 70 12.14 4.84 -13.43
CA PHE A 70 12.58 3.77 -12.54
C PHE A 70 11.87 2.43 -12.79
N VAL A 71 10.61 2.44 -13.27
CA VAL A 71 9.79 1.23 -13.45
C VAL A 71 10.50 0.14 -14.31
N PRO A 72 11.10 0.45 -15.48
CA PRO A 72 11.82 -0.55 -16.26
C PRO A 72 13.05 -1.12 -15.54
N LEU A 73 13.73 -0.29 -14.73
CA LEU A 73 14.97 -0.66 -14.04
C LEU A 73 14.73 -1.65 -12.89
N VAL A 74 13.54 -1.67 -12.31
CA VAL A 74 13.20 -2.55 -11.18
C VAL A 74 12.61 -3.90 -11.60
N LYS A 75 12.28 -4.10 -12.89
CA LYS A 75 11.74 -5.39 -13.40
C LYS A 75 12.59 -6.62 -13.01
N PRO A 76 13.93 -6.60 -13.09
CA PRO A 76 14.75 -7.75 -12.67
C PRO A 76 14.56 -8.12 -11.18
N ILE A 77 14.26 -7.13 -10.33
CA ILE A 77 13.97 -7.34 -8.91
C ILE A 77 12.63 -8.06 -8.75
N TRP A 78 11.61 -7.67 -9.53
CA TRP A 78 10.30 -8.32 -9.52
C TRP A 78 10.38 -9.79 -9.93
N GLU A 79 11.18 -10.12 -10.94
CA GLU A 79 11.44 -11.50 -11.34
C GLU A 79 12.13 -12.30 -10.22
N THR A 80 13.06 -11.67 -9.51
CA THR A 80 13.77 -12.29 -8.38
C THR A 80 12.81 -12.57 -7.23
N ILE A 81 11.95 -11.62 -6.89
CA ILE A 81 10.90 -11.79 -5.87
C ILE A 81 9.92 -12.89 -6.30
N ALA A 82 9.48 -12.88 -7.57
CA ALA A 82 8.54 -13.87 -8.10
C ALA A 82 9.09 -15.30 -8.02
N LYS A 83 10.38 -15.50 -8.30
CA LYS A 83 11.04 -16.81 -8.14
C LYS A 83 11.07 -17.29 -6.68
N GLY A 84 11.05 -16.37 -5.72
CA GLY A 84 11.05 -16.67 -4.29
C GLY A 84 9.68 -16.99 -3.70
N VAL A 85 8.59 -16.78 -4.44
CA VAL A 85 7.21 -17.00 -3.96
C VAL A 85 6.56 -18.22 -4.63
N LYS A 86 5.69 -18.92 -3.90
CA LYS A 86 4.89 -20.03 -4.43
C LYS A 86 3.64 -19.51 -5.18
N ALA A 87 3.85 -18.60 -6.12
CA ALA A 87 2.80 -17.97 -6.92
C ALA A 87 3.24 -17.94 -8.39
N PRO A 88 2.79 -18.91 -9.22
CA PRO A 88 3.25 -19.03 -10.61
C PRO A 88 2.85 -17.85 -11.50
N ASP A 89 1.86 -17.06 -11.07
CA ASP A 89 1.32 -15.87 -11.72
C ASP A 89 1.89 -14.55 -11.17
N ALA A 90 2.82 -14.59 -10.20
CA ALA A 90 3.33 -13.39 -9.53
C ALA A 90 3.88 -12.33 -10.50
N VAL A 91 4.64 -12.73 -11.53
CA VAL A 91 5.17 -11.79 -12.53
C VAL A 91 4.03 -11.12 -13.31
N ALA A 92 3.03 -11.89 -13.74
CA ALA A 92 1.90 -11.36 -14.49
C ALA A 92 1.07 -10.38 -13.65
N VAL A 93 0.85 -10.69 -12.37
CA VAL A 93 0.17 -9.79 -11.42
C VAL A 93 0.97 -8.49 -11.24
N LEU A 94 2.30 -8.58 -11.11
CA LEU A 94 3.16 -7.39 -10.98
C LEU A 94 3.13 -6.53 -12.26
N ASP A 95 3.11 -7.13 -13.45
CA ASP A 95 2.96 -6.39 -14.72
C ASP A 95 1.59 -5.71 -14.83
N GLU A 96 0.49 -6.34 -14.39
CA GLU A 96 -0.83 -5.70 -14.33
C GLU A 96 -0.85 -4.53 -13.34
N ILE A 97 -0.26 -4.69 -12.15
CA ILE A 97 -0.14 -3.61 -11.16
C ILE A 97 0.68 -2.45 -11.74
N ALA A 98 1.75 -2.74 -12.49
CA ALA A 98 2.59 -1.72 -13.11
C ALA A 98 1.83 -0.87 -14.14
N LYS A 99 0.82 -1.41 -14.84
CA LYS A 99 -0.05 -0.63 -15.74
C LYS A 99 -0.94 0.37 -14.99
N MET A 100 -1.19 0.12 -13.70
CA MET A 100 -1.98 1.00 -12.83
C MET A 100 -1.11 2.02 -12.09
N ALA A 101 0.22 1.92 -12.18
CA ALA A 101 1.13 2.88 -11.60
C ALA A 101 0.88 4.28 -12.21
N LYS A 102 0.79 5.29 -11.35
CA LYS A 102 0.63 6.69 -11.72
C LYS A 102 1.88 7.47 -11.35
#